data_AF-A0A6L3F0B1-F1
#
_entry.id   AF-A0A6L3F0B1-F1
#
_cell.length_a   1.000
_cell.length_b   1.000
_cell.length_c   1.000
_cell.angle_alpha   90.00
_cell.angle_beta   90.00
_cell.angle_gamma   90.00
#
_symmetry.space_group_name_H-M   'P 1'
#
loop_
_entity.id
_entity.type
_entity.pdbx_description
1 polymer ?
#
loop_
_entity_poly.entity_id
_entity_poly.type
_entity_poly.pdbx_seq_one_letter_code
_entity_poly.pdbx_strand_id
1 'polypeptide(L)'
;MLLIPYKKFTLNIYRPLAEVEAQLAARVKERQLIRRRSILKKPDPATPFEGVVENGRFNINRLINYKNSFLPYLVGEMEDELDVTRVTFIMRPNHFVTGFNL
;
A
#
# COMPACT_ATOMS: atom_id res chain seq x y z
N MET A 1 -13.74 22.41 -5.60
CA MET A 1 -12.66 21.48 -5.99
C MET A 1 -12.24 20.70 -4.76
N LEU A 2 -12.46 19.39 -4.74
CA LEU A 2 -12.03 18.55 -3.62
C LEU A 2 -10.52 18.31 -3.78
N LEU A 3 -9.69 19.15 -3.17
CA LEU A 3 -8.27 18.81 -2.95
C LEU A 3 -8.27 17.59 -2.05
N ILE A 4 -8.00 16.41 -2.59
CA ILE A 4 -7.71 15.25 -1.75
C ILE A 4 -6.37 15.59 -1.06
N PRO A 5 -6.35 15.83 0.27
CA PRO A 5 -5.10 16.13 0.93
C PRO A 5 -4.27 14.85 0.94
N TYR A 6 -3.25 14.79 0.08
CA TYR A 6 -2.24 13.73 0.10
C TYR A 6 -1.40 13.91 1.36
N LYS A 7 -1.94 13.46 2.49
CA LYS A 7 -1.26 13.57 3.78
C LYS A 7 -0.05 12.63 3.76
N LYS A 8 1.13 13.22 3.92
CA LYS A 8 2.37 12.49 4.17
C LYS A 8 2.34 11.96 5.61
N PHE A 9 2.61 10.69 5.76
CA PHE A 9 2.75 10.01 7.04
C PHE A 9 4.19 9.59 7.23
N THR A 10 4.66 9.71 8.46
CA THR A 10 5.99 9.24 8.87
C THR A 10 5.81 8.39 10.12
N LEU A 11 6.36 7.19 10.10
CA LEU A 11 6.38 6.25 11.22
C LEU A 11 7.83 5.93 11.56
N ASN A 12 8.13 5.91 12.84
CA ASN A 12 9.43 5.51 13.36
C ASN A 12 9.26 4.14 14.01
N ILE A 13 9.94 3.13 13.45
CA ILE A 13 9.85 1.74 13.90
C ILE A 13 11.20 1.33 14.48
N TYR A 14 11.23 0.98 15.77
CA TYR A 14 12.43 0.50 16.49
C TYR A 14 12.78 -0.94 16.10
N ARG A 15 13.08 -1.16 14.81
CA ARG A 15 13.52 -2.43 14.24
C ARG A 15 14.45 -2.15 13.05
N PRO A 16 15.36 -3.07 12.71
CA PRO A 16 16.20 -2.96 11.52
C PRO A 16 15.37 -2.90 10.23
N LEU A 17 15.86 -2.14 9.24
CA LEU A 17 15.21 -1.96 7.94
C LEU A 17 14.83 -3.29 7.28
N ALA A 18 15.75 -4.26 7.28
CA ALA A 18 15.53 -5.57 6.68
C ALA A 18 14.36 -6.33 7.32
N GLU A 19 14.17 -6.23 8.64
CA GLU A 19 13.04 -6.86 9.32
C GLU A 19 11.72 -6.18 8.96
N VAL A 20 11.72 -4.86 8.90
CA VAL A 20 10.53 -4.06 8.54
C VAL A 20 10.11 -4.37 7.10
N GLU A 21 11.07 -4.42 6.18
CA GLU A 21 10.83 -4.76 4.77
C GLU A 21 10.29 -6.19 4.64
N ALA A 22 10.90 -7.16 5.31
CA ALA A 22 10.45 -8.56 5.30
C ALA A 22 9.03 -8.71 5.89
N GLN A 23 8.73 -8.01 6.99
CA GLN A 23 7.39 -8.04 7.60
C GLN A 23 6.33 -7.40 6.71
N LEU A 24 6.66 -6.33 6.01
CA LEU A 24 5.76 -5.71 5.05
C LEU A 24 5.54 -6.63 3.85
N ALA A 25 6.61 -7.17 3.27
CA ALA A 25 6.57 -8.10 2.15
C ALA A 25 5.74 -9.36 2.47
N ALA A 26 5.87 -9.92 3.68
CA ALA A 26 5.07 -11.08 4.11
C ALA A 26 3.55 -10.83 4.12
N ARG A 27 3.12 -9.56 4.16
CA ARG A 27 1.70 -9.15 4.16
C ARG A 27 1.23 -8.61 2.82
N VAL A 28 2.09 -8.59 1.81
CA VAL A 28 1.81 -8.07 0.47
C VAL A 28 1.81 -9.23 -0.52
N LYS A 29 0.68 -9.44 -1.20
CA LYS A 29 0.62 -10.34 -2.36
C LYS A 29 1.22 -9.67 -3.58
N GLU A 30 1.99 -10.42 -4.36
CA GLU A 30 2.47 -9.94 -5.66
C GLU A 30 1.29 -9.57 -6.57
N ARG A 31 1.44 -8.47 -7.32
CA ARG A 31 0.38 -7.99 -8.21
C ARG A 31 0.20 -8.95 -9.39
N GLN A 32 -0.88 -9.73 -9.38
CA GLN A 32 -1.23 -10.57 -10.52
C GLN A 32 -1.75 -9.72 -11.70
N LEU A 33 -0.97 -9.65 -12.79
CA LEU A 33 -1.30 -8.93 -14.03
C LEU A 33 -2.52 -9.52 -14.77
N ILE A 34 -2.88 -10.77 -14.49
CA ILE A 34 -4.01 -11.46 -15.11
C ILE A 34 -5.17 -11.53 -14.11
N ARG A 35 -5.91 -10.44 -13.95
CA ARG A 35 -7.22 -10.43 -13.24
C ARG A 35 -8.31 -11.08 -14.09
N ARG A 36 -8.10 -12.27 -14.64
CA ARG A 36 -9.20 -13.08 -15.17
C ARG A 36 -9.86 -13.79 -13.98
N ARG A 37 -11.02 -13.25 -13.54
CA ARG A 37 -12.01 -13.90 -12.64
C ARG A 37 -11.69 -14.00 -11.14
N SER A 38 -11.49 -12.88 -10.45
CA SER A 38 -11.52 -12.90 -8.97
C SER A 38 -12.26 -11.72 -8.34
N ILE A 39 -13.37 -11.30 -8.94
CA ILE A 39 -14.29 -10.32 -8.33
C ILE A 39 -15.10 -10.96 -7.17
N LEU A 40 -15.07 -12.29 -7.05
CA LEU A 40 -15.85 -13.07 -6.07
C LEU A 40 -15.04 -13.64 -4.89
N LYS A 41 -13.70 -13.60 -4.90
CA LYS A 41 -12.91 -14.06 -3.75
C LYS A 41 -12.76 -12.94 -2.73
N LYS A 42 -13.19 -13.21 -1.50
CA LYS A 42 -12.93 -12.33 -0.36
C LYS A 42 -11.41 -12.15 -0.19
N PRO A 43 -10.94 -10.93 0.15
CA PRO A 43 -9.55 -10.70 0.52
C PRO A 43 -9.15 -11.64 1.65
N ASP A 44 -7.95 -12.19 1.54
CA ASP A 44 -7.34 -13.02 2.57
C ASP A 44 -6.84 -12.10 3.72
N PRO A 45 -7.31 -12.29 4.96
CA PRO A 45 -6.87 -11.50 6.10
C PRO A 45 -5.36 -11.55 6.33
N ALA A 46 -4.69 -12.64 5.93
CA ALA A 46 -3.25 -12.80 6.10
C ALA A 46 -2.43 -11.87 5.17
N THR A 47 -3.02 -11.48 4.03
CA THR A 47 -2.36 -10.63 3.02
C THR A 47 -3.30 -9.51 2.61
N PRO A 48 -3.46 -8.48 3.46
CA PRO A 48 -4.42 -7.41 3.22
C PRO A 48 -3.96 -6.43 2.14
N PHE A 49 -2.78 -6.61 1.55
CA PHE A 49 -2.21 -5.73 0.53
C PHE A 49 -1.82 -6.50 -0.74
N GLU A 50 -1.85 -5.81 -1.88
CA GLU A 50 -1.25 -6.28 -3.15
C GLU A 50 -0.26 -5.22 -3.67
N GLY A 51 0.85 -5.64 -4.27
CA GLY A 51 1.81 -4.69 -4.83
C GLY A 51 3.24 -5.18 -4.81
N VAL A 52 4.17 -4.23 -4.66
CA VAL A 52 5.62 -4.46 -4.68
C VAL A 52 6.25 -3.81 -3.45
N VAL A 53 7.19 -4.51 -2.84
CA VAL A 53 8.03 -4.06 -1.71
C VAL A 53 9.46 -4.48 -2.04
N GLU A 54 10.31 -3.54 -2.41
CA GLU A 54 11.68 -3.83 -2.85
C GLU A 54 12.58 -2.61 -2.59
N ASN A 55 13.82 -2.88 -2.15
CA ASN A 55 14.89 -1.89 -2.02
C ASN A 55 14.50 -0.71 -1.13
N GLY A 56 13.89 -0.98 0.03
CA GLY A 56 13.41 0.07 0.93
C GLY A 56 12.26 0.90 0.37
N ARG A 57 11.61 0.48 -0.72
CA ARG A 57 10.45 1.18 -1.30
C ARG A 57 9.25 0.26 -1.38
N PHE A 58 8.06 0.83 -1.30
CA PHE A 58 6.84 0.06 -1.46
C PHE A 58 5.76 0.81 -2.23
N ASN A 59 4.98 0.02 -2.95
CA ASN A 59 3.92 0.46 -3.85
C ASN A 59 2.78 -0.55 -3.75
N ILE A 60 1.82 -0.29 -2.87
CA ILE A 60 0.82 -1.28 -2.46
C ILE A 60 -0.60 -0.72 -2.47
N ASN A 61 -1.57 -1.56 -2.82
CA ASN A 61 -3.00 -1.30 -2.65
C ASN A 61 -3.53 -2.13 -1.48
N ARG A 62 -4.46 -1.58 -0.70
CA ARG A 62 -5.21 -2.41 0.26
C ARG A 62 -6.28 -3.22 -0.47
N LEU A 63 -6.28 -4.54 -0.27
CA LEU A 63 -7.33 -5.45 -0.69
C LEU A 63 -8.51 -5.35 0.30
N ILE A 64 -9.55 -4.61 -0.06
CA ILE A 64 -10.79 -4.49 0.73
C ILE A 64 -11.97 -5.08 -0.03
N ASN A 65 -12.89 -5.73 0.68
CA ASN A 65 -14.11 -6.31 0.09
C ASN A 65 -15.19 -5.22 -0.10
N TYR A 66 -14.84 -4.15 -0.81
CA TYR A 66 -15.72 -3.02 -1.04
C TYR A 66 -15.89 -2.79 -2.54
N LYS A 67 -17.14 -2.64 -3.00
CA LYS A 67 -17.48 -2.48 -4.42
C LYS A 67 -17.06 -1.12 -5.02
N ASN A 68 -16.60 -0.18 -4.19
CA ASN A 68 -16.25 1.16 -4.66
C ASN A 68 -14.75 1.26 -4.98
N SER A 69 -14.41 2.01 -6.02
CA SER A 69 -13.07 2.18 -6.59
C SER A 69 -12.11 3.00 -5.71
N PHE A 70 -12.55 3.49 -4.52
CA PHE A 70 -11.71 4.14 -3.49
C PHE A 70 -10.72 3.18 -2.81
N LEU A 71 -10.05 2.33 -3.57
CA LEU A 71 -8.99 1.47 -3.08
C LEU A 71 -7.83 2.37 -2.61
N PRO A 72 -7.46 2.31 -1.32
CA PRO A 72 -6.35 3.08 -0.78
C PRO A 72 -5.06 2.57 -1.39
N TYR A 73 -4.33 3.48 -2.02
CA TYR A 73 -3.02 3.23 -2.59
C TYR A 73 -1.97 3.91 -1.73
N LEU A 74 -0.98 3.13 -1.31
CA LEU A 74 0.12 3.55 -0.45
C LEU A 74 1.42 3.48 -1.25
N VAL A 75 2.14 4.59 -1.29
CA VAL A 75 3.49 4.68 -1.84
C VAL A 75 4.38 5.30 -0.81
N GLY A 76 5.52 4.66 -0.58
CA GLY A 76 6.46 5.13 0.40
C GLY A 76 7.82 4.50 0.28
N GLU A 77 8.66 4.92 1.22
CA GLU A 77 10.04 4.51 1.39
C GLU A 77 10.31 4.21 2.87
N MET A 78 11.33 3.41 3.10
CA MET A 78 11.80 2.91 4.37
C MET A 78 13.30 3.18 4.38
N GLU A 79 13.74 3.98 5.35
CA GLU A 79 15.13 4.38 5.49
C GLU A 79 15.62 3.93 6.87
N ASP A 80 16.86 3.46 6.94
CA ASP A 80 17.51 3.16 8.20
C ASP A 80 18.06 4.46 8.82
N GLU A 81 17.70 4.73 10.07
CA GLU A 81 18.10 5.92 10.80
C GLU A 81 18.55 5.53 12.20
N LEU A 82 19.87 5.33 12.33
CA LEU A 82 20.56 4.92 13.55
C LEU A 82 20.02 3.59 14.10
N ASP A 83 18.98 3.65 14.95
CA ASP A 83 18.36 2.50 15.64
C ASP A 83 16.88 2.32 15.26
N VAL A 84 16.41 3.08 14.26
CA VAL A 84 15.01 3.20 13.89
C VAL A 84 14.90 3.14 12.38
N THR A 85 13.96 2.33 11.89
CA THR A 85 13.51 2.44 10.50
C THR A 85 12.47 3.56 10.41
N ARG A 86 12.79 4.61 9.64
CA ARG A 86 11.84 5.66 9.28
C ARG A 86 11.07 5.23 8.03
N VAL A 87 9.76 5.06 8.20
CA VAL A 87 8.84 4.75 7.09
C VAL A 87 8.08 6.00 6.72
N THR A 88 8.23 6.45 5.48
CA THR A 88 7.56 7.65 4.97
C THR A 88 6.66 7.27 3.81
N PHE A 89 5.38 7.63 3.86
CA PHE A 89 4.46 7.29 2.79
C PHE A 89 3.32 8.29 2.63
N ILE A 90 2.71 8.24 1.44
CA ILE A 90 1.48 8.96 1.13
C ILE A 90 0.35 7.97 0.89
N MET A 91 -0.86 8.36 1.26
CA MET A 91 -2.07 7.64 0.90
C MET A 91 -2.84 8.42 -0.15
N ARG A 92 -3.21 7.77 -1.24
CA ARG A 92 -4.06 8.36 -2.28
C ARG A 92 -5.17 7.40 -2.72
N PRO A 93 -6.36 7.89 -3.09
CA PRO A 93 -7.33 7.10 -3.81
C PRO A 93 -6.74 6.63 -5.14
N ASN A 94 -7.13 5.42 -5.57
CA ASN A 94 -6.81 4.95 -6.91
C ASN A 94 -7.41 5.90 -7.97
N HIS A 95 -6.63 6.25 -9.01
CA HIS A 95 -6.95 7.31 -9.97
C HIS A 95 -8.25 7.06 -10.77
N PHE A 96 -8.76 5.82 -10.80
CA PHE A 96 -10.00 5.47 -11.47
C PHE A 96 -11.25 6.13 -10.85
N VAL A 97 -11.17 6.64 -9.61
CA VAL A 97 -12.30 7.33 -8.95
C VAL A 97 -12.37 8.82 -9.28
N THR A 98 -11.26 9.42 -9.71
CA THR A 98 -11.18 10.86 -10.05
C THR A 98 -11.81 11.21 -11.40
N GLY A 99 -12.33 10.23 -12.15
CA GLY A 99 -12.90 10.41 -13.50
C GLY A 99 -14.42 10.26 -13.62
N PHE A 100 -15.18 10.17 -12.52
CA PHE A 100 -16.65 9.99 -12.55
C PHE A 100 -17.40 11.14 -11.87
N ASN A 101 -17.03 12.38 -12.21
CA ASN A 101 -17.83 13.59 -12.01
C ASN A 101 -17.39 14.64 -13.04
N LEU A 102 -17.82 14.46 -14.30
CA LEU A 102 -17.87 15.47 -15.35
C LEU A 102 -19.01 15.11 -16.30
#